data_AF-A0A363U895-F1
#
_entry.id   AF-A0A363U895-F1
#
_cell.length_a   1.000
_cell.length_b   1.000
_cell.length_c   1.000
_cell.angle_alpha   90.00
_cell.angle_beta   90.00
_cell.angle_gamma   90.00
#
_symmetry.space_group_name_H-M   'P 1'
#
loop_
_entity.id
_entity.type
_entity.pdbx_description
1 polymer ?
#
loop_
_entity_poly.entity_id
_entity_poly.type
_entity_poly.pdbx_seq_one_letter_code
_entity_poly.pdbx_strand_id
1 'polypeptide(L)'
;MPAAPSLNSVLSEIGPLPREALFLGIASDGLPVLLNLHDPLPGPLLVTADAGAGKTIFLQTIAQSLVHTHNPEDVQYGVITKYPEEWEGVKQTGHCVGIFPTFHNSAQDFILSLASWAHENKNPRQAILLMIDDLEEVARLDFDTVQNLRWLLLRGPARRVWPVITMNAERYGQVLAWIPGFRTRIFGRIKDGRVAGALGGDKASAFDTLEPRVQFSLRESENWIRFWLAVC
;
A
#
# COMPACT_ATOMS: atom_id res chain seq x y z
N MET A 1 27.15 -1.40 -2.90
CA MET A 1 25.76 -1.38 -2.40
C MET A 1 25.00 -2.40 -3.23
N PRO A 2 24.25 -3.35 -2.65
CA PRO A 2 23.49 -4.27 -3.47
C PRO A 2 22.43 -3.47 -4.24
N ALA A 3 22.40 -3.64 -5.56
CA ALA A 3 21.38 -3.03 -6.42
C ALA A 3 19.98 -3.49 -5.98
N ALA A 4 18.95 -2.71 -6.28
CA ALA A 4 17.56 -3.14 -6.08
C ALA A 4 17.37 -4.51 -6.77
N PRO A 5 16.82 -5.52 -6.07
CA PRO A 5 16.70 -6.84 -6.64
C PRO A 5 15.62 -6.85 -7.73
N SER A 6 15.80 -7.68 -8.75
CA SER A 6 14.79 -7.85 -9.80
C SER A 6 13.61 -8.67 -9.26
N LEU A 7 12.37 -8.23 -9.52
CA LEU A 7 11.15 -8.94 -9.09
C LEU A 7 11.14 -10.40 -9.60
N ASN A 8 11.44 -10.61 -10.88
CA ASN A 8 11.43 -11.95 -11.48
C ASN A 8 12.47 -12.87 -10.85
N SER A 9 13.68 -12.34 -10.57
CA SER A 9 14.75 -13.11 -9.93
C SER A 9 14.33 -13.52 -8.51
N VAL A 10 13.85 -12.55 -7.73
CA VAL A 10 13.38 -12.77 -6.36
C VAL A 10 12.24 -13.79 -6.29
N LEU A 11 11.21 -13.64 -7.13
CA LEU A 11 10.08 -14.57 -7.13
C LEU A 11 10.49 -15.99 -7.55
N SER A 12 11.48 -16.12 -8.46
CA SER A 12 12.00 -17.43 -8.84
C SER A 12 12.80 -18.12 -7.73
N GLU A 13 13.49 -17.35 -6.88
CA GLU A 13 14.27 -17.87 -5.75
C GLU A 13 13.38 -18.29 -4.57
N ILE A 14 12.34 -17.51 -4.28
CA ILE A 14 11.39 -17.80 -3.19
C ILE A 14 10.48 -18.99 -3.54
N GLY A 15 10.15 -19.16 -4.81
CA GLY A 15 9.16 -20.13 -5.26
C GLY A 15 7.72 -19.63 -5.09
N PRO A 16 6.71 -20.52 -5.21
CA PRO A 16 5.31 -20.12 -5.18
C PRO A 16 4.91 -19.58 -3.80
N LEU A 17 4.33 -18.38 -3.78
CA LEU A 17 3.79 -17.80 -2.55
C LEU A 17 2.44 -18.45 -2.18
N PRO A 18 2.10 -18.53 -0.89
CA PRO A 18 0.74 -18.83 -0.46
C PRO A 18 -0.27 -17.88 -1.12
N ARG A 19 -1.49 -18.35 -1.38
CA ARG A 19 -2.53 -17.58 -2.10
C ARG A 19 -2.98 -16.32 -1.37
N GLU A 20 -2.80 -16.31 -0.07
CA GLU A 20 -3.13 -15.20 0.81
C GLU A 20 -1.96 -14.23 0.98
N ALA A 21 -0.76 -14.55 0.49
CA ALA A 21 0.46 -13.80 0.80
C ALA A 21 0.73 -12.70 -0.24
N LEU A 22 0.49 -11.46 0.14
CA LEU A 22 0.89 -10.29 -0.62
C LEU A 22 2.37 -10.00 -0.42
N PHE A 23 3.14 -9.96 -1.50
CA PHE A 23 4.56 -9.63 -1.48
C PHE A 23 4.79 -8.11 -1.35
N LEU A 24 5.62 -7.69 -0.39
CA LEU A 24 5.96 -6.28 -0.16
C LEU A 24 7.42 -5.96 -0.52
N GLY A 25 8.33 -6.93 -0.47
CA GLY A 25 9.75 -6.75 -0.76
C GLY A 25 10.63 -7.80 -0.09
N ILE A 26 11.94 -7.55 -0.08
CA ILE A 26 12.96 -8.46 0.50
C ILE A 26 13.66 -7.77 1.66
N ALA A 27 13.70 -8.41 2.82
CA ALA A 27 14.40 -7.90 3.99
C ALA A 27 15.93 -8.09 3.87
N SER A 28 16.70 -7.46 4.76
CA SER A 28 18.17 -7.50 4.73
C SER A 28 18.78 -8.89 4.94
N ASP A 29 18.00 -9.82 5.51
CA ASP A 29 18.36 -11.23 5.69
C ASP A 29 18.04 -12.09 4.46
N GLY A 30 17.48 -11.50 3.40
CA GLY A 30 17.08 -12.19 2.16
C GLY A 30 15.68 -12.79 2.21
N LEU A 31 14.96 -12.70 3.34
CA LEU A 31 13.61 -13.25 3.46
C LEU A 31 12.55 -12.31 2.87
N PRO A 32 11.48 -12.84 2.27
CA PRO A 32 10.39 -12.01 1.77
C PRO A 32 9.59 -11.39 2.92
N VAL A 33 9.29 -10.10 2.78
CA VAL A 33 8.32 -9.41 3.61
C VAL A 33 6.94 -9.62 2.98
N LEU A 34 6.07 -10.34 3.69
CA LEU A 34 4.75 -10.74 3.22
C LEU A 34 3.66 -10.19 4.13
N LEU A 35 2.53 -9.82 3.54
CA LEU A 35 1.28 -9.53 4.25
C LEU A 35 0.28 -10.65 4.00
N ASN A 36 -0.28 -11.22 5.05
CA ASN A 36 -1.35 -12.20 4.93
C ASN A 36 -2.71 -11.50 4.75
N LEU A 37 -3.26 -11.54 3.53
CA LEU A 37 -4.55 -10.96 3.17
C LEU A 37 -5.75 -11.62 3.87
N HIS A 38 -5.53 -12.76 4.53
CA HIS A 38 -6.52 -13.48 5.31
C HIS A 38 -6.50 -13.16 6.80
N ASP A 39 -5.43 -12.51 7.29
CA ASP A 39 -5.35 -12.03 8.67
C ASP A 39 -5.61 -10.52 8.71
N PRO A 40 -6.74 -10.05 9.27
CA PRO A 40 -7.05 -8.63 9.32
C PRO A 40 -6.29 -7.87 10.41
N LEU A 41 -5.53 -8.54 11.28
CA LEU A 41 -4.85 -7.93 12.42
C LEU A 41 -3.94 -6.74 12.05
N PRO A 42 -3.13 -6.81 10.96
CA PRO A 42 -2.29 -5.69 10.51
C PRO A 42 -3.08 -4.43 10.10
N GLY A 43 -4.38 -4.55 9.84
CA GLY A 43 -5.22 -3.42 9.42
C GLY A 43 -4.79 -2.82 8.07
N PRO A 44 -5.33 -1.64 7.69
CA PRO A 44 -4.92 -0.97 6.47
C PRO A 44 -3.46 -0.48 6.55
N LEU A 45 -2.80 -0.40 5.40
CA LEU A 45 -1.39 -0.02 5.29
C LEU A 45 -1.27 1.46 4.93
N LEU A 46 -0.44 2.20 5.68
CA LEU A 46 -0.03 3.56 5.33
C LEU A 46 1.43 3.56 4.87
N VAL A 47 1.68 4.03 3.66
CA VAL A 47 3.03 4.18 3.08
C VAL A 47 3.39 5.66 3.10
N THR A 48 4.32 6.07 3.96
CA THR A 48 4.69 7.47 4.14
C THR A 48 6.16 7.73 3.85
N ALA A 49 6.42 8.80 3.11
CA ALA A 49 7.77 9.21 2.72
C ALA A 49 7.72 10.65 2.18
N ASP A 50 8.88 11.27 2.04
CA ASP A 50 9.02 12.59 1.40
C ASP A 50 8.53 12.56 -0.07
N ALA A 51 8.32 13.73 -0.65
CA ALA A 51 8.05 13.86 -2.08
C ALA A 51 9.18 13.21 -2.91
N GLY A 52 8.82 12.43 -3.94
CA GLY A 52 9.79 11.76 -4.81
C GLY A 52 10.51 10.55 -4.21
N ALA A 53 10.21 10.16 -2.96
CA ALA A 53 10.86 9.02 -2.30
C ALA A 53 10.31 7.64 -2.70
N GLY A 54 9.38 7.57 -3.67
CA GLY A 54 8.92 6.32 -4.28
C GLY A 54 7.63 5.71 -3.73
N LYS A 55 6.75 6.51 -3.11
CA LYS A 55 5.45 6.03 -2.63
C LYS A 55 4.59 5.39 -3.72
N THR A 56 4.49 6.02 -4.89
CA THR A 56 3.77 5.47 -6.05
C THR A 56 4.43 4.20 -6.56
N ILE A 57 5.76 4.17 -6.62
CA ILE A 57 6.55 2.99 -7.00
C ILE A 57 6.23 1.81 -6.08
N PHE A 58 6.11 2.04 -4.77
CA PHE A 58 5.70 1.00 -3.82
C PHE A 58 4.34 0.38 -4.19
N LEU A 59 3.32 1.21 -4.48
CA LEU A 59 2.02 0.69 -4.88
C LEU A 59 2.07 -0.04 -6.23
N GLN A 60 2.84 0.48 -7.20
CA GLN A 60 3.04 -0.16 -8.50
C GLN A 60 3.76 -1.50 -8.38
N THR A 61 4.77 -1.61 -7.51
CA THR A 61 5.47 -2.88 -7.20
C THR A 61 4.50 -3.90 -6.62
N ILE A 62 3.58 -3.49 -5.73
CA ILE A 62 2.53 -4.38 -5.24
C ILE A 62 1.65 -4.86 -6.40
N ALA A 63 1.14 -3.96 -7.23
CA ALA A 63 0.29 -4.32 -8.36
C ALA A 63 1.01 -5.27 -9.35
N GLN A 64 2.28 -5.01 -9.65
CA GLN A 64 3.10 -5.88 -10.50
C GLN A 64 3.32 -7.24 -9.85
N SER A 65 3.65 -7.31 -8.56
CA SER A 65 3.86 -8.57 -7.85
C SER A 65 2.60 -9.43 -7.84
N LEU A 66 1.42 -8.82 -7.65
CA LEU A 66 0.13 -9.50 -7.68
C LEU A 66 -0.13 -10.20 -9.00
N VAL A 67 0.17 -9.52 -10.11
CA VAL A 67 -0.01 -10.08 -11.47
C VAL A 67 0.84 -11.33 -11.69
N HIS A 68 2.01 -11.41 -11.06
CA HIS A 68 2.93 -12.56 -11.19
C HIS A 68 2.63 -13.69 -10.20
N THR A 69 1.95 -13.41 -9.09
CA THR A 69 1.86 -14.34 -7.95
C THR A 69 0.46 -14.86 -7.67
N HIS A 70 -0.60 -14.19 -8.17
CA HIS A 70 -1.99 -14.53 -7.88
C HIS A 70 -2.82 -14.70 -9.15
N ASN A 71 -3.93 -15.45 -9.05
CA ASN A 71 -4.96 -15.42 -10.09
C ASN A 71 -5.87 -14.19 -9.90
N PRO A 72 -6.37 -13.58 -10.98
CA PRO A 72 -7.34 -12.48 -10.90
C PRO A 72 -8.62 -12.81 -10.13
N GLU A 73 -9.00 -14.08 -10.05
CA GLU A 73 -10.19 -14.53 -9.31
C GLU A 73 -9.96 -14.55 -7.78
N ASP A 74 -8.70 -14.65 -7.36
CA ASP A 74 -8.31 -14.69 -5.95
C ASP A 74 -8.02 -13.27 -5.43
N VAL A 75 -7.26 -12.45 -6.18
CA VAL A 75 -6.91 -11.09 -5.76
C VAL A 75 -6.99 -10.09 -6.91
N GLN A 76 -7.67 -8.97 -6.66
CA GLN A 76 -7.78 -7.85 -7.60
C GLN A 76 -7.32 -6.55 -6.93
N TYR A 77 -7.12 -5.50 -7.72
CA TYR A 77 -6.83 -4.16 -7.20
C TYR A 77 -7.50 -3.08 -8.03
N GLY A 78 -7.84 -1.97 -7.38
CA GLY A 78 -8.16 -0.72 -8.05
C GLY A 78 -7.37 0.42 -7.44
N VAL A 79 -7.07 1.42 -8.27
CA VAL A 79 -6.17 2.51 -7.90
C VAL A 79 -6.90 3.83 -7.98
N ILE A 80 -6.78 4.67 -6.96
CA ILE A 80 -7.19 6.06 -6.97
C ILE A 80 -5.91 6.92 -6.98
N THR A 81 -5.72 7.76 -7.99
CA THR A 81 -4.49 8.54 -8.15
C THR A 81 -4.73 9.86 -8.89
N LYS A 82 -3.82 10.81 -8.76
CA LYS A 82 -3.77 12.02 -9.59
C LYS A 82 -3.21 11.77 -11.00
N TYR A 83 -2.40 10.73 -11.16
CA TYR A 83 -1.62 10.48 -12.37
C TYR A 83 -1.94 9.09 -12.95
N PRO A 84 -3.15 8.86 -13.51
CA PRO A 84 -3.54 7.57 -14.08
C PRO A 84 -2.57 7.04 -15.15
N GLU A 85 -1.90 7.92 -15.88
CA GLU A 85 -0.92 7.60 -16.92
C GLU A 85 0.30 6.84 -16.38
N GLU A 86 0.65 7.00 -15.10
CA GLU A 86 1.75 6.26 -14.46
C GLU A 86 1.40 4.76 -14.28
N TRP A 87 0.14 4.36 -14.48
CA TRP A 87 -0.37 3.02 -14.23
C TRP A 87 -0.65 2.19 -15.49
N GLU A 88 -0.35 2.72 -16.68
CA GLU A 88 -0.65 2.06 -17.97
C GLU A 88 -0.06 0.64 -18.07
N GLY A 89 1.13 0.41 -17.50
CA GLY A 89 1.81 -0.90 -17.52
C GLY A 89 1.06 -2.02 -16.78
N VAL A 90 0.12 -1.69 -15.89
CA VAL A 90 -0.67 -2.67 -15.11
C VAL A 90 -2.17 -2.49 -15.30
N LYS A 91 -2.59 -1.63 -16.23
CA LYS A 91 -4.01 -1.29 -16.45
C LYS A 91 -4.79 -2.38 -17.20
N GLN A 92 -4.13 -3.10 -18.11
CA GLN A 92 -4.77 -4.10 -18.98
C GLN A 92 -4.68 -5.54 -18.43
N THR A 93 -4.40 -5.69 -17.14
CA THR A 93 -4.31 -7.00 -16.49
C THR A 93 -5.70 -7.44 -16.02
N GLY A 94 -5.92 -8.76 -15.89
CA GLY A 94 -7.18 -9.28 -15.33
C GLY A 94 -7.41 -8.88 -13.86
N HIS A 95 -6.34 -8.52 -13.15
CA HIS A 95 -6.37 -8.11 -11.75
C HIS A 95 -6.84 -6.67 -11.54
N CYS A 96 -6.66 -5.79 -12.53
CA CYS A 96 -6.99 -4.37 -12.42
C CYS A 96 -8.49 -4.14 -12.65
N VAL A 97 -9.24 -3.75 -11.61
CA VAL A 97 -10.66 -3.39 -11.75
C VAL A 97 -10.87 -1.94 -12.23
N GLY A 98 -9.83 -1.12 -12.14
CA GLY A 98 -9.82 0.24 -12.68
C GLY A 98 -8.75 1.14 -12.07
N ILE A 99 -8.39 2.18 -12.82
CA ILE A 99 -7.54 3.30 -12.39
C ILE A 99 -8.41 4.55 -12.44
N PHE A 100 -8.63 5.18 -11.29
CA PHE A 100 -9.62 6.23 -11.08
C PHE A 100 -8.92 7.55 -10.73
N PRO A 101 -9.08 8.61 -11.54
CA PRO A 101 -8.52 9.91 -11.23
C PRO A 101 -9.18 10.50 -9.97
N THR A 102 -8.38 11.04 -9.04
CA THR A 102 -8.88 11.65 -7.78
C THR A 102 -9.85 12.81 -8.00
N PHE A 103 -9.76 13.48 -9.13
CA PHE A 103 -10.59 14.64 -9.51
C PHE A 103 -11.86 14.26 -10.29
N HIS A 104 -12.15 12.97 -10.46
CA HIS A 104 -13.33 12.48 -11.18
C HIS A 104 -14.27 11.70 -10.23
N ASN A 105 -15.59 11.81 -10.44
CA ASN A 105 -16.58 11.15 -9.58
C ASN A 105 -16.43 9.61 -9.55
N SER A 106 -15.81 9.03 -10.57
CA SER A 106 -15.54 7.59 -10.61
C SER A 106 -14.66 7.09 -9.45
N ALA A 107 -13.84 7.94 -8.84
CA ALA A 107 -13.10 7.58 -7.62
C ALA A 107 -14.05 7.43 -6.41
N GLN A 108 -15.07 8.29 -6.31
CA GLN A 108 -16.10 8.24 -5.26
C GLN A 108 -16.99 7.00 -5.46
N ASP A 109 -17.44 6.77 -6.69
CA ASP A 109 -18.23 5.60 -7.08
C ASP A 109 -17.47 4.30 -6.77
N PHE A 110 -16.16 4.28 -7.01
CA PHE A 110 -15.32 3.12 -6.70
C PHE A 110 -15.21 2.85 -5.19
N ILE A 111 -14.96 3.88 -4.37
CA ILE A 111 -14.95 3.75 -2.91
C ILE A 111 -16.30 3.23 -2.39
N LEU A 112 -17.41 3.78 -2.88
CA LEU A 112 -18.75 3.34 -2.52
C LEU A 112 -19.01 1.89 -2.94
N SER A 113 -18.62 1.53 -4.17
CA SER A 113 -18.77 0.16 -4.69
C SER A 113 -17.98 -0.85 -3.87
N LEU A 114 -16.75 -0.52 -3.45
CA LEU A 114 -15.95 -1.37 -2.57
C LEU A 114 -16.56 -1.49 -1.17
N ALA A 115 -17.10 -0.40 -0.62
CA ALA A 115 -17.80 -0.45 0.66
C ALA A 115 -19.01 -1.40 0.56
N SER A 116 -19.86 -1.26 -0.46
CA SER A 116 -21.00 -2.16 -0.70
C SER A 116 -20.54 -3.62 -0.89
N TRP A 117 -19.53 -3.85 -1.73
CA TRP A 117 -18.96 -5.19 -1.95
C TRP A 117 -18.48 -5.82 -0.63
N ALA A 118 -17.79 -5.06 0.23
CA ALA A 118 -17.32 -5.55 1.52
C ALA A 118 -18.44 -5.91 2.51
N HIS A 119 -19.62 -5.28 2.39
CA HIS A 119 -20.79 -5.64 3.19
C HIS A 119 -21.42 -6.96 2.72
N GLU A 120 -21.44 -7.19 1.41
CA GLU A 120 -22.15 -8.31 0.78
C GLU A 120 -21.28 -9.54 0.53
N ASN A 121 -19.96 -9.37 0.38
CA ASN A 121 -19.05 -10.44 0.00
C ASN A 121 -19.02 -11.54 1.07
N LYS A 122 -19.38 -12.75 0.64
CA LYS A 122 -19.32 -13.98 1.44
C LYS A 122 -18.21 -14.92 0.99
N ASN A 123 -17.51 -14.59 -0.09
CA ASN A 123 -16.41 -15.41 -0.60
C ASN A 123 -15.16 -15.16 0.25
N PRO A 124 -14.71 -16.12 1.07
CA PRO A 124 -13.54 -15.93 1.92
C PRO A 124 -12.22 -15.94 1.13
N ARG A 125 -12.25 -16.29 -0.16
CA ARG A 125 -11.06 -16.42 -1.02
C ARG A 125 -10.73 -15.14 -1.77
N GLN A 126 -11.73 -14.34 -2.14
CA GLN A 126 -11.52 -13.16 -2.98
C GLN A 126 -11.13 -11.97 -2.11
N ALA A 127 -10.03 -11.30 -2.45
CA ALA A 127 -9.61 -10.04 -1.86
C ALA A 127 -9.46 -8.95 -2.92
N ILE A 128 -9.73 -7.70 -2.53
CA ILE A 128 -9.53 -6.52 -3.38
C ILE A 128 -8.64 -5.53 -2.64
N LEU A 129 -7.55 -5.11 -3.28
CA LEU A 129 -6.73 -4.02 -2.78
C LEU A 129 -7.30 -2.69 -3.26
N LEU A 130 -7.58 -1.80 -2.30
CA LEU A 130 -7.86 -0.39 -2.57
C LEU A 130 -6.55 0.38 -2.45
N MET A 131 -5.91 0.66 -3.58
CA MET A 131 -4.70 1.46 -3.62
C MET A 131 -5.08 2.93 -3.77
N ILE A 132 -4.59 3.79 -2.88
CA ILE A 132 -4.80 5.24 -2.97
C ILE A 132 -3.46 5.94 -2.93
N ASP A 133 -3.17 6.69 -3.97
CA ASP A 133 -1.99 7.54 -4.04
C ASP A 133 -2.33 8.97 -3.59
N ASP A 134 -1.70 9.40 -2.50
CA ASP A 134 -1.93 10.61 -1.70
C ASP A 134 -3.26 10.64 -0.92
N LEU A 135 -3.22 10.18 0.33
CA LEU A 135 -4.31 10.30 1.32
C LEU A 135 -4.85 11.72 1.43
N GLU A 136 -3.97 12.71 1.33
CA GLU A 136 -4.27 14.13 1.43
C GLU A 136 -5.29 14.58 0.39
N GLU A 137 -5.38 13.89 -0.75
CA GLU A 137 -6.30 14.22 -1.84
C GLU A 137 -7.67 13.63 -1.58
N VAL A 138 -7.73 12.34 -1.24
CA VAL A 138 -9.01 11.68 -0.97
C VAL A 138 -9.65 12.14 0.34
N ALA A 139 -8.86 12.65 1.30
CA ALA A 139 -9.35 13.21 2.54
C ALA A 139 -10.17 14.50 2.36
N ARG A 140 -10.11 15.12 1.17
CA ARG A 140 -10.86 16.34 0.81
C ARG A 140 -12.09 16.07 -0.05
N LEU A 141 -12.40 14.80 -0.34
CA LEU A 141 -13.63 14.42 -1.04
C LEU A 141 -14.86 14.74 -0.18
N ASP A 142 -16.04 14.60 -0.78
CA ASP A 142 -17.30 14.84 -0.11
C ASP A 142 -17.48 13.97 1.14
N PHE A 143 -18.39 14.40 2.02
CA PHE A 143 -18.60 13.78 3.31
C PHE A 143 -18.91 12.28 3.22
N ASP A 144 -19.79 11.88 2.29
CA ASP A 144 -20.23 10.49 2.16
C ASP A 144 -19.09 9.60 1.69
N THR A 145 -18.29 10.06 0.72
CA THR A 145 -17.08 9.36 0.28
C THR A 145 -16.08 9.18 1.42
N VAL A 146 -15.84 10.24 2.21
CA VAL A 146 -14.96 10.20 3.38
C VAL A 146 -15.46 9.21 4.44
N GLN A 147 -16.78 9.12 4.68
CA GLN A 147 -17.34 8.14 5.62
C GLN A 147 -17.15 6.70 5.12
N ASN A 148 -17.38 6.45 3.82
CA ASN A 148 -17.14 5.14 3.23
C ASN A 148 -15.66 4.73 3.33
N LEU A 149 -14.73 5.64 3.04
CA LEU A 149 -13.30 5.38 3.18
C LEU A 149 -12.92 5.09 4.65
N ARG A 150 -13.44 5.85 5.61
CA ARG A 150 -13.22 5.58 7.05
C ARG A 150 -13.74 4.22 7.47
N TRP A 151 -14.90 3.82 6.97
CA TRP A 151 -15.44 2.49 7.22
C TRP A 151 -14.54 1.39 6.63
N LEU A 152 -14.05 1.58 5.40
CA LEU A 152 -13.10 0.66 4.76
C LEU A 152 -11.78 0.56 5.53
N LEU A 153 -11.25 1.65 6.07
CA LEU A 153 -10.07 1.61 6.96
C LEU A 153 -10.34 0.82 8.24
N LEU A 154 -11.53 0.97 8.82
CA LEU A 154 -11.89 0.31 10.08
C LEU A 154 -12.25 -1.17 9.91
N ARG A 155 -12.90 -1.54 8.81
CA ARG A 155 -13.56 -2.85 8.61
C ARG A 155 -13.12 -3.60 7.37
N GLY A 156 -12.53 -2.91 6.38
CA GLY A 156 -12.15 -3.46 5.10
C GLY A 156 -11.32 -4.73 5.19
N PRO A 157 -10.18 -4.75 5.93
CA PRO A 157 -9.31 -5.94 5.97
C PRO A 157 -10.04 -7.20 6.46
N ALA A 158 -10.92 -7.08 7.47
CA ALA A 158 -11.76 -8.18 7.95
C ALA A 158 -12.85 -8.61 6.95
N ARG A 159 -13.09 -7.80 5.93
CA ARG A 159 -14.05 -7.99 4.84
C ARG A 159 -13.37 -8.17 3.47
N ARG A 160 -12.07 -8.48 3.46
CA ARG A 160 -11.27 -8.74 2.24
C ARG A 160 -11.09 -7.54 1.31
N VAL A 161 -11.32 -6.32 1.79
CA VAL A 161 -10.85 -5.10 1.12
C VAL A 161 -9.63 -4.58 1.85
N TRP A 162 -8.49 -4.47 1.17
CA TRP A 162 -7.23 -4.06 1.79
C TRP A 162 -6.84 -2.66 1.30
N PRO A 163 -7.07 -1.59 2.10
CA PRO A 163 -6.53 -0.28 1.79
C PRO A 163 -5.01 -0.26 1.93
N VAL A 164 -4.33 0.15 0.86
CA VAL A 164 -2.90 0.47 0.85
C VAL A 164 -2.78 1.90 0.36
N ILE A 165 -2.52 2.83 1.27
CA ILE A 165 -2.66 4.26 1.03
C ILE A 165 -1.32 4.95 1.23
N THR A 166 -0.93 5.84 0.33
CA THR A 166 0.28 6.63 0.47
C THR A 166 0.00 7.99 1.12
N MET A 167 0.99 8.59 1.76
CA MET A 167 0.90 9.93 2.34
C MET A 167 2.24 10.64 2.25
N ASN A 168 2.26 11.92 1.85
CA ASN A 168 3.46 12.73 1.90
C ASN A 168 3.81 13.08 3.37
N ALA A 169 5.01 12.69 3.79
CA ALA A 169 5.46 12.88 5.16
C ALA A 169 5.41 14.34 5.60
N GLU A 170 5.76 15.30 4.73
CA GLU A 170 5.74 16.74 5.05
C GLU A 170 4.32 17.30 5.21
N ARG A 171 3.31 16.61 4.66
CA ARG A 171 1.90 17.06 4.66
C ARG A 171 1.05 16.33 5.69
N TYR A 172 1.65 15.51 6.56
CA TYR A 172 0.92 14.71 7.56
C TYR A 172 -0.06 15.54 8.41
N GLY A 173 0.27 16.80 8.69
CA GLY A 173 -0.61 17.70 9.45
C GLY A 173 -1.98 17.93 8.81
N GLN A 174 -2.12 17.75 7.49
CA GLN A 174 -3.39 17.88 6.77
C GLN A 174 -4.33 16.70 7.02
N VAL A 175 -3.78 15.55 7.42
CA VAL A 175 -4.50 14.28 7.57
C VAL A 175 -4.23 13.61 8.92
N LEU A 176 -3.81 14.38 9.92
CA LEU A 176 -3.40 13.87 11.24
C LEU A 176 -4.45 12.95 11.90
N ALA A 177 -5.74 13.27 11.72
CA ALA A 177 -6.86 12.50 12.26
C ALA A 177 -7.03 11.10 11.61
N TRP A 178 -6.43 10.86 10.44
CA TRP A 178 -6.51 9.59 9.72
C TRP A 178 -5.42 8.60 10.13
N ILE A 179 -4.24 9.11 10.53
CA ILE A 179 -3.05 8.30 10.84
C ILE A 179 -3.31 7.21 11.90
N PRO A 180 -4.09 7.44 12.97
CA PRO A 180 -4.41 6.38 13.95
C PRO A 180 -5.20 5.20 13.37
N GLY A 181 -5.86 5.37 12.21
CA GLY A 181 -6.58 4.29 11.53
C GLY A 181 -5.67 3.23 10.91
N PHE A 182 -4.38 3.53 10.74
CA PHE A 182 -3.39 2.63 10.15
C PHE A 182 -2.52 1.99 11.21
N ARG A 183 -2.73 0.69 11.41
CA ARG A 183 -1.95 -0.14 12.34
C ARG A 183 -0.60 -0.54 11.75
N THR A 184 -0.56 -0.75 10.43
CA THR A 184 0.68 -1.01 9.70
C THR A 184 1.15 0.27 9.01
N ARG A 185 2.35 0.73 9.33
CA ARG A 185 2.97 1.92 8.74
C ARG A 185 4.32 1.53 8.12
N ILE A 186 4.47 1.90 6.86
CA ILE A 186 5.64 1.64 6.05
C ILE A 186 6.24 3.00 5.70
N PHE A 187 7.54 3.14 5.93
CA PHE A 187 8.27 4.39 5.82
C PHE A 187 9.29 4.28 4.70
N GLY A 188 9.19 5.16 3.71
CA GLY A 188 10.30 5.42 2.79
C GLY A 188 11.24 6.47 3.40
N ARG A 189 12.11 7.04 2.56
CA ARG A 189 13.03 8.09 3.03
C ARG A 189 12.27 9.31 3.56
N ILE A 190 12.61 9.73 4.78
CA ILE A 190 12.16 10.97 5.42
C ILE A 190 13.38 11.70 5.96
N LYS A 191 13.68 12.89 5.43
CA LYS A 191 14.90 13.64 5.76
C LYS A 191 14.79 14.40 7.09
N ASP A 192 13.62 14.97 7.39
CA ASP A 192 13.44 15.74 8.63
C ASP A 192 13.12 14.80 9.80
N GLY A 193 14.07 14.68 10.73
CA GLY A 193 13.92 13.86 11.93
C GLY A 193 12.73 14.27 12.83
N ARG A 194 12.27 15.52 12.77
CA ARG A 194 11.07 15.97 13.51
C ARG A 194 9.80 15.43 12.87
N VAL A 195 9.73 15.42 11.53
CA VAL A 195 8.63 14.82 10.78
C VAL A 195 8.61 13.32 11.01
N ALA A 196 9.77 12.66 10.91
CA ALA A 196 9.92 11.24 11.24
C ALA A 196 9.42 10.93 12.65
N GLY A 197 9.83 11.70 13.65
CA GLY A 197 9.39 11.56 15.04
C GLY A 197 7.88 11.74 15.21
N ALA A 198 7.28 12.75 14.56
CA ALA A 198 5.84 13.00 14.61
C ALA A 198 5.01 11.85 14.01
N LEU A 199 5.58 11.10 13.07
CA LEU A 199 4.94 9.94 12.43
C LEU A 199 5.17 8.61 13.16
N GLY A 200 5.91 8.63 14.27
CA GLY A 200 6.21 7.45 15.10
C GLY A 200 7.59 6.82 14.84
N GLY A 201 8.45 7.49 14.08
CA GLY A 201 9.85 7.12 13.96
C GLY A 201 10.64 7.43 15.24
N ASP A 202 11.75 6.72 15.42
CA ASP A 202 12.71 6.93 16.50
C ASP A 202 14.14 6.96 15.95
N LYS A 203 15.14 7.03 16.83
CA LYS A 203 16.55 7.05 16.38
C LYS A 203 16.97 5.76 15.66
N ALA A 204 16.40 4.61 16.01
CA ALA A 204 16.73 3.33 15.40
C ALA A 204 16.12 3.19 14.00
N SER A 205 15.03 3.92 13.73
CA SER A 205 14.38 3.91 12.43
C SER A 205 15.28 4.44 11.31
N ALA A 206 16.03 5.51 11.58
CA ALA A 206 17.01 6.12 10.68
C ALA A 206 16.51 6.24 9.23
N PHE A 207 15.28 6.76 9.08
CA PHE A 207 14.59 6.90 7.79
C PHE A 207 15.32 7.81 6.79
N ASP A 208 16.13 8.75 7.27
CA ASP A 208 16.95 9.65 6.46
C ASP A 208 18.04 8.90 5.68
N THR A 209 18.40 7.70 6.15
CA THR A 209 19.40 6.80 5.55
C THR A 209 18.82 5.82 4.52
N LEU A 210 17.49 5.70 4.41
CA LEU A 210 16.87 4.82 3.42
C LEU A 210 17.15 5.34 2.00
N GLU A 211 17.52 4.42 1.10
CA GLU A 211 17.68 4.71 -0.32
C GLU A 211 16.31 5.03 -0.94
N PRO A 212 16.11 6.24 -1.47
CA PRO A 212 14.80 6.65 -1.99
C PRO A 212 14.41 5.77 -3.17
N ARG A 213 13.11 5.48 -3.30
CA ARG A 213 12.51 4.65 -4.36
C ARG A 213 12.84 3.16 -4.31
N VAL A 214 13.77 2.74 -3.47
CA VAL A 214 14.25 1.37 -3.39
C VAL A 214 13.98 0.76 -2.03
N GLN A 215 14.28 1.49 -0.95
CA GLN A 215 14.20 0.98 0.41
C GLN A 215 13.03 1.56 1.18
N PHE A 216 12.41 0.68 1.95
CA PHE A 216 11.35 0.99 2.90
C PHE A 216 11.64 0.32 4.23
N SER A 217 10.98 0.78 5.27
CA SER A 217 11.06 0.19 6.59
C SER A 217 9.70 0.15 7.26
N LEU A 218 9.44 -0.89 8.03
CA LEU A 218 8.26 -0.98 8.88
C LEU A 218 8.69 -1.41 10.28
N ARG A 219 7.86 -1.09 11.27
CA ARG A 219 8.09 -1.54 12.64
C ARG A 219 7.36 -2.85 12.86
N GLU A 220 8.09 -3.87 13.28
CA GLU A 220 7.54 -5.12 13.78
C GLU A 220 7.95 -5.26 15.26
N SER A 221 6.95 -5.25 16.14
CA SER A 221 7.18 -5.19 17.59
C SER A 221 8.08 -3.99 17.97
N GLU A 222 9.28 -4.25 18.50
CA GLU A 222 10.25 -3.21 18.88
C GLU A 222 11.36 -3.00 17.84
N ASN A 223 11.33 -3.72 16.72
CA ASN A 223 12.39 -3.69 15.72
C ASN A 223 11.93 -3.01 14.42
N TRP A 224 12.88 -2.35 13.77
CA TRP A 224 12.72 -1.82 12.42
C TRP A 224 13.22 -2.84 11.41
N ILE A 225 12.31 -3.33 10.58
CA ILE A 225 12.65 -4.18 9.44
C ILE A 225 12.88 -3.26 8.26
N ARG A 226 14.07 -3.33 7.66
CA ARG A 226 14.38 -2.66 6.40
C ARG A 226 14.25 -3.67 5.27
N PHE A 227 13.60 -3.25 4.20
CA PHE A 227 13.39 -4.09 3.04
C PHE A 227 13.50 -3.29 1.74
N TRP A 228 13.76 -4.02 0.66
CA TRP A 228 13.94 -3.49 -0.68
C TRP A 228 12.73 -3.86 -1.53
N LEU A 229 12.25 -2.91 -2.32
CA LEU A 229 11.33 -3.21 -3.40
C LEU A 229 12.03 -4.04 -4.46
N ALA A 230 11.37 -5.10 -4.88
CA ALA A 230 11.80 -5.84 -6.06
C ALA A 230 11.13 -5.22 -7.28
N VAL A 231 11.93 -4.71 -8.22
CA VAL A 231 11.44 -3.95 -9.37
C VAL A 231 11.55 -4.78 -10.65
N CYS A 232 10.62 -4.59 -11.60
CA CYS A 232 10.66 -5.19 -12.93
C CYS A 232 11.68 -4.50 -13.85
#